data_AF-A0A645IMW0-F1
#
_entry.id   AF-A0A645IMW0-F1
#
_cell.length_a   1.000
_cell.length_b   1.000
_cell.length_c   1.000
_cell.angle_alpha   90.00
_cell.angle_beta   90.00
_cell.angle_gamma   90.00
#
_symmetry.space_group_name_H-M   'P 1'
#
loop_
_entity.id
_entity.type
_entity.pdbx_description
1 polymer ?
#
loop_
_entity_poly.entity_id
_entity_poly.type
_entity_poly.pdbx_seq_one_letter_code
_entity_poly.pdbx_strand_id
1 'polypeptide(L)'
;MKLEEKKLTQIGKAKFSLRDCIVYKDRTDCGACDEHCPTNAITMIPYRDTGLYIPKLDRDVCIGCGACEYICPAEPVKAMTVYGNEIHSLAMEAPKEEQKDIKVDEFGF
;
A
#
# COMPACT_ATOMS: atom_id res chain seq x y z
N MET A 1 25.68 4.20 2.32
CA MET A 1 24.62 3.21 2.61
C MET A 1 24.73 2.06 1.63
N LYS A 2 24.66 0.84 2.15
CA LYS A 2 24.53 -0.40 1.35
C LYS A 2 23.14 -0.48 0.70
N LEU A 3 22.96 -1.34 -0.30
CA LEU A 3 21.68 -1.47 -1.02
C LEU A 3 20.53 -1.82 -0.06
N GLU A 4 20.73 -2.78 0.83
CA GLU A 4 19.71 -3.23 1.78
C GLU A 4 19.28 -2.10 2.73
N GLU A 5 20.21 -1.28 3.20
CA GLU A 5 19.91 -0.10 4.01
C GLU A 5 19.05 0.91 3.24
N LYS A 6 19.32 1.11 1.94
CA LYS A 6 18.53 2.05 1.10
C LYS A 6 17.09 1.60 0.91
N LYS A 7 16.84 0.29 0.85
CA LYS A 7 15.49 -0.26 0.71
C LYS A 7 14.62 -0.02 1.94
N LEU A 8 15.24 0.12 3.11
CA LEU A 8 14.56 0.36 4.39
C LEU A 8 14.60 1.82 4.84
N THR A 9 15.29 2.70 4.12
CA THR A 9 15.29 4.13 4.42
C THR A 9 13.87 4.69 4.29
N GLN A 10 13.30 5.12 5.41
CA GLN A 10 12.01 5.77 5.45
C GLN A 10 12.21 7.28 5.26
N ILE A 11 11.94 7.73 4.04
CA ILE A 11 12.01 9.15 3.67
C ILE A 11 10.71 9.90 4.01
N GLY A 12 9.63 9.17 4.26
CA GLY A 12 8.33 9.73 4.64
C GLY A 12 7.35 8.65 5.09
N LYS A 13 6.12 9.08 5.40
CA LYS A 13 5.02 8.17 5.73
C LYS A 13 3.78 8.52 4.93
N ALA A 14 3.15 7.49 4.37
CA ALA A 14 1.81 7.63 3.82
C ALA A 14 0.77 7.88 4.93
N LYS A 15 -0.34 8.49 4.54
CA LYS A 15 -1.56 8.67 5.32
C LYS A 15 -2.72 8.25 4.44
N PHE A 16 -3.59 7.41 4.99
CA PHE A 16 -4.82 6.99 4.35
C PHE A 16 -6.01 7.84 4.84
N SER A 17 -6.84 8.27 3.91
CA SER A 17 -8.10 8.97 4.15
C SER A 17 -9.27 8.12 3.66
N LEU A 18 -10.04 7.54 4.58
CA LEU A 18 -11.20 6.69 4.25
C LEU A 18 -12.26 7.45 3.45
N ARG A 19 -12.53 8.71 3.82
CA ARG A 19 -13.57 9.55 3.20
C ARG A 19 -13.31 9.84 1.71
N ASP A 20 -12.05 9.81 1.29
CA ASP A 20 -11.63 10.13 -0.08
C ASP A 20 -11.41 8.85 -0.91
N CYS A 21 -11.42 7.68 -0.29
CA CYS A 21 -11.28 6.40 -0.97
C CYS A 21 -12.51 6.09 -1.83
N ILE A 22 -12.31 5.74 -3.11
CA ILE A 22 -13.41 5.41 -4.02
C ILE A 22 -14.18 4.15 -3.60
N VAL A 23 -13.55 3.24 -2.85
CA VAL A 23 -14.24 2.09 -2.23
C VAL A 23 -15.30 2.56 -1.24
N TYR A 24 -14.97 3.57 -0.43
CA TYR A 24 -15.88 4.10 0.57
C TYR A 24 -16.90 5.07 -0.05
N LYS A 25 -16.40 6.05 -0.82
CA LYS A 25 -17.16 7.17 -1.37
C LYS A 25 -18.09 6.73 -2.50
N ASP A 26 -17.55 5.96 -3.45
CA ASP A 26 -18.24 5.63 -4.70
C ASP A 26 -18.73 4.16 -4.72
N ARG A 27 -18.38 3.37 -3.68
CA ARG A 27 -18.73 1.94 -3.55
C ARG A 27 -18.19 1.06 -4.67
N THR A 28 -17.03 1.44 -5.20
CA THR A 28 -16.33 0.74 -6.29
C THR A 28 -15.12 -0.01 -5.76
N ASP A 29 -14.98 -1.27 -6.12
CA ASP A 29 -13.81 -2.07 -5.73
C ASP A 29 -12.51 -1.50 -6.29
N CYS A 30 -11.46 -1.47 -5.46
CA CYS A 30 -10.16 -0.89 -5.81
C CYS A 30 -9.07 -1.38 -4.87
N GLY A 31 -7.95 -1.86 -5.44
CA GLY A 31 -6.75 -2.32 -4.72
C GLY A 31 -5.46 -1.62 -5.15
N ALA A 32 -5.54 -0.55 -5.96
CA ALA A 32 -4.37 0.01 -6.66
C ALA A 32 -3.21 0.40 -5.72
N CYS A 33 -3.52 0.92 -4.52
CA CYS A 33 -2.49 1.30 -3.54
C CYS A 33 -1.75 0.10 -2.93
N ASP A 34 -2.42 -1.04 -2.81
CA ASP A 34 -1.85 -2.31 -2.32
C ASP A 34 -0.90 -2.90 -3.37
N GLU A 35 -1.41 -3.11 -4.58
CA GLU A 35 -0.68 -3.71 -5.71
C GLU A 35 0.61 -2.95 -6.09
N HIS A 36 0.64 -1.64 -5.86
CA HIS A 36 1.80 -0.80 -6.19
C HIS A 36 2.70 -0.52 -4.98
N CYS A 37 2.42 -1.09 -3.81
CA CYS A 37 3.26 -0.89 -2.63
C CYS A 37 4.50 -1.79 -2.70
N PRO A 38 5.71 -1.26 -2.96
CA PRO A 38 6.90 -2.11 -3.13
C PRO A 38 7.36 -2.78 -1.83
N THR A 39 6.86 -2.33 -0.68
CA THR A 39 7.20 -2.87 0.63
C THR A 39 6.05 -3.62 1.29
N ASN A 40 4.92 -3.81 0.59
CA ASN A 40 3.70 -4.42 1.16
C ASN A 40 3.28 -3.77 2.50
N ALA A 41 3.51 -2.46 2.63
CA ALA A 41 3.06 -1.69 3.79
C ALA A 41 1.54 -1.48 3.80
N ILE A 42 0.86 -1.78 2.71
CA ILE A 42 -0.59 -1.68 2.56
C ILE A 42 -1.10 -3.12 2.41
N THR A 43 -2.25 -3.41 3.00
CA THR A 43 -2.96 -4.68 2.85
C THR A 43 -4.45 -4.42 2.72
N MET A 44 -5.15 -5.13 1.85
CA MET A 44 -6.59 -4.97 1.69
C MET A 44 -7.34 -5.79 2.74
N ILE A 45 -8.19 -5.14 3.54
CA ILE A 45 -8.99 -5.80 4.59
C ILE A 45 -10.49 -5.67 4.30
N PRO A 46 -11.32 -6.68 4.66
CA PRO A 46 -12.76 -6.61 4.47
C PRO A 46 -13.36 -5.34 5.11
N TYR A 47 -14.18 -4.64 4.34
CA TYR A 47 -14.86 -3.45 4.79
C TYR A 47 -16.31 -3.74 5.18
N ARG A 48 -16.51 -4.06 6.46
CA ARG A 48 -17.84 -4.41 7.02
C ARG A 48 -18.49 -5.53 6.17
N ASP A 49 -19.82 -5.57 6.14
CA ASP A 49 -20.59 -6.54 5.36
C ASP A 49 -20.90 -6.05 3.93
N THR A 50 -20.00 -5.28 3.32
CA THR A 50 -20.23 -4.68 2.00
C THR A 50 -19.75 -5.55 0.84
N GLY A 51 -18.95 -6.59 1.11
CA GLY A 51 -18.22 -7.34 0.09
C GLY A 51 -17.05 -6.59 -0.54
N LEU A 52 -16.76 -5.37 -0.09
CA LEU A 52 -15.64 -4.54 -0.55
C LEU A 52 -14.48 -4.61 0.45
N TYR A 53 -13.29 -4.23 0.00
CA TYR A 53 -12.07 -4.20 0.80
C TYR A 53 -11.48 -2.79 0.83
N ILE A 54 -11.00 -2.36 1.99
CA ILE A 54 -10.30 -1.07 2.13
C ILE A 54 -8.83 -1.29 2.52
N PRO A 55 -7.94 -0.35 2.18
CA PRO A 55 -6.54 -0.48 2.54
C PRO A 55 -6.33 -0.27 4.05
N LYS A 56 -5.52 -1.14 4.64
CA LYS A 56 -4.89 -0.97 5.96
C LYS A 56 -3.42 -0.67 5.74
N LEU A 57 -2.99 0.51 6.20
CA LEU A 57 -1.61 0.97 6.09
C LEU A 57 -0.84 0.68 7.38
N ASP A 58 0.26 -0.04 7.27
CA ASP A 58 1.31 -0.16 8.27
C ASP A 58 2.36 0.95 8.06
N ARG A 59 2.40 1.89 9.02
CA ARG A 59 3.27 3.07 8.94
C ARG A 59 4.71 2.78 9.37
N ASP A 60 4.97 1.62 9.95
CA ASP A 60 6.31 1.22 10.38
C ASP A 60 7.03 0.49 9.24
N VAL A 61 6.30 -0.20 8.37
CA VAL A 61 6.83 -0.79 7.12
C VAL A 61 6.88 0.21 5.96
N CYS A 62 6.02 1.23 5.96
CA CYS A 62 5.99 2.24 4.90
C CYS A 62 7.30 3.03 4.81
N ILE A 63 7.91 3.12 3.62
CA ILE A 63 9.12 3.92 3.39
C ILE A 63 8.82 5.34 2.85
N GLY A 64 7.57 5.62 2.49
CA GLY A 64 7.18 6.92 1.95
C GLY A 64 7.59 7.15 0.49
N CYS A 65 7.58 6.12 -0.36
CA CYS A 65 8.01 6.21 -1.76
C CYS A 65 7.05 6.98 -2.70
N GLY A 66 5.79 7.21 -2.29
CA GLY A 66 4.81 7.94 -3.12
C GLY A 66 4.05 7.09 -4.16
N ALA A 67 4.38 5.82 -4.36
CA ALA A 67 3.71 4.97 -5.36
C ALA A 67 2.19 4.89 -5.17
N CYS A 68 1.75 4.68 -3.92
CA CYS A 68 0.33 4.61 -3.58
C CYS A 68 -0.44 5.93 -3.79
N GLU A 69 0.22 7.08 -3.61
CA GLU A 69 -0.38 8.40 -3.86
C GLU A 69 -0.50 8.66 -5.37
N TYR A 70 0.55 8.34 -6.13
CA TYR A 70 0.58 8.53 -7.58
C TYR A 70 -0.50 7.70 -8.29
N ILE A 71 -0.62 6.42 -7.94
CA ILE A 71 -1.56 5.52 -8.62
C ILE A 71 -3.01 5.70 -8.15
N CYS A 72 -3.26 6.39 -7.03
CA CYS A 72 -4.60 6.48 -6.46
C CYS A 72 -5.55 7.18 -7.45
N PRO A 73 -6.65 6.52 -7.88
CA PRO A 73 -7.58 7.09 -8.85
C PRO A 73 -8.56 8.10 -8.24
N ALA A 74 -8.54 8.29 -6.91
CA ALA A 74 -9.46 9.19 -6.23
C ALA A 74 -9.29 10.64 -6.69
N GLU A 75 -10.43 11.30 -6.91
CA GLU A 75 -10.53 12.71 -7.28
C GLU A 75 -11.65 13.41 -6.47
N PRO A 76 -11.52 14.72 -6.20
CA PRO A 76 -10.39 15.61 -6.55
C PRO A 76 -9.18 15.48 -5.62
N VAL A 77 -9.31 14.73 -4.52
CA VAL A 77 -8.27 14.52 -3.51
C VAL A 77 -7.91 13.04 -3.49
N LYS A 78 -6.61 12.74 -3.44
CA LYS A 78 -6.11 11.36 -3.34
C LYS A 78 -6.41 10.79 -1.96
N ALA A 79 -6.83 9.52 -1.91
CA ALA A 79 -7.08 8.83 -0.65
C ALA A 79 -5.80 8.47 0.10
N MET A 80 -4.67 8.41 -0.61
CA MET A 80 -3.34 8.22 -0.07
C MET A 80 -2.53 9.50 -0.29
N THR A 81 -1.89 10.00 0.76
CA THR A 81 -1.00 11.17 0.70
C THR A 81 0.28 10.86 1.46
N VAL A 82 1.44 11.22 0.91
CA VAL A 82 2.74 11.00 1.52
C VAL A 82 3.29 12.30 2.09
N TYR A 83 3.76 12.23 3.33
CA TYR A 83 4.44 13.33 4.00
C TYR A 83 5.89 12.92 4.23
N GLY A 84 6.82 13.76 3.78
CA GLY A 84 8.25 13.58 4.02
C GLY A 84 8.59 13.70 5.50
N ASN A 85 9.56 12.90 5.96
CA ASN A 85 10.14 13.06 7.28
C ASN A 85 11.18 14.19 7.24
N GLU A 86 11.27 15.02 8.28
CA GLU A 86 12.31 16.06 8.38
C GLU A 86 13.72 15.45 8.40
N ILE A 87 13.84 14.26 8.99
CA ILE A 87 15.06 13.46 9.05
C ILE A 87 14.66 12.03 8.64
N HIS A 88 15.40 11.45 7.70
CA HIS A 88 15.17 10.07 7.28
C HIS A 88 15.34 9.11 8.46
N SER A 89 14.46 8.12 8.55
CA SER A 89 14.45 7.08 9.58
C SER A 89 14.58 5.70 8.92
N LEU A 90 14.43 4.63 9.72
CA LEU A 90 14.40 3.26 9.22
C LEU A 90 12.98 2.69 9.38
N ALA A 91 12.49 2.08 8.31
CA ALA A 91 11.28 1.26 8.32
C ALA A 91 11.59 -0.15 8.87
N MET A 92 10.54 -0.83 9.34
CA MET A 92 10.58 -2.26 9.64
C MET A 92 10.56 -3.08 8.35
N GLU A 93 11.16 -4.26 8.39
CA GLU A 93 11.00 -5.24 7.33
C GLU A 93 9.55 -5.74 7.31
N ALA A 94 8.97 -5.85 6.12
CA ALA A 94 7.67 -6.48 5.96
C ALA A 94 7.74 -7.95 6.44
N PRO A 95 6.70 -8.47 7.10
CA PRO A 95 6.64 -9.89 7.42
C PRO A 95 6.76 -10.70 6.13
N LYS A 96 7.67 -11.67 6.13
CA LYS A 96 7.89 -12.56 4.98
C LYS A 96 6.68 -13.51 4.89
N GLU A 97 5.75 -13.23 3.99
CA GLU A 97 4.79 -14.25 3.58
C GLU A 97 5.53 -15.27 2.71
N GLU A 98 5.45 -16.55 3.07
CA GLU A 98 5.99 -17.64 2.26
C GLU A 98 5.25 -17.64 0.92
N GLN A 99 5.90 -17.17 -0.14
CA GLN A 99 5.47 -17.44 -1.51
C GLN A 99 5.49 -18.94 -1.70
N LYS A 100 4.32 -19.58 -1.59
CA LYS A 100 4.15 -20.94 -2.07
C LYS A 100 4.25 -20.85 -3.58
N ASP A 101 5.28 -21.48 -4.14
CA ASP A 101 5.39 -21.71 -5.57
C ASP A 101 4.18 -22.53 -6.02
N ILE A 102 3.10 -21.85 -6.40
CA ILE A 102 1.99 -22.48 -7.10
C ILE A 102 2.54 -22.74 -8.50
N LYS A 103 2.90 -23.99 -8.77
CA LYS A 103 3.14 -24.42 -10.15
C LYS A 103 1.79 -24.30 -10.87
N VAL A 104 1.68 -23.30 -11.74
CA VAL A 104 0.51 -23.15 -12.61
C VAL A 104 0.73 -24.07 -13.78
N ASP A 105 0.25 -25.31 -13.65
CA ASP A 105 0.55 -26.37 -14.60
C ASP A 105 -0.26 -26.22 -15.90
N GLU A 106 -1.36 -25.46 -15.92
CA GLU A 106 -2.20 -25.27 -17.11
C GLU A 106 -2.87 -23.87 -17.10
N PHE A 107 -2.45 -22.98 -18.00
CA PHE A 107 -3.23 -21.79 -18.36
C PHE A 107 -4.34 -22.24 -19.31
N GLY A 108 -5.54 -22.49 -18.77
CA GLY A 108 -6.71 -22.88 -19.56
C GLY A 108 -7.17 -21.74 -20.48
N PHE A 109 -6.80 -21.84 -21.76
CA PHE A 109 -7.44 -21.16 -22.90
C PHE A 109 -8.46 -22.08 -23.55
#